data_AF-A0A2E3NM04-F1
#
_entry.id   AF-A0A2E3NM04-F1
#
_cell.length_a   1.000
_cell.length_b   1.000
_cell.length_c   1.000
_cell.angle_alpha   90.00
_cell.angle_beta   90.00
_cell.angle_gamma   90.00
#
_symmetry.space_group_name_H-M   'P 1'
#
loop_
_entity.id
_entity.type
_entity.pdbx_description
1 polymer ?
#
loop_
_entity_poly.entity_id
_entity_poly.type
_entity_poly.pdbx_seq_one_letter_code
_entity_poly.pdbx_strand_id
1 'polypeptide(L)'
;MREMPRPSARTRLLDVAERLFADHGVEGISLRAINAEAGLSAAALHYHFGSKQAVVEALLERRMPELMARRGERLAELAGCAGPAATTREVLAALLEPQVLLLKDGGEPGARYMRFIHRLQADDDLDFDFVLSRWPGGVDRLVPLLVAANPSLPRALVERRLAFAIETMLPSLVKAPKDVGDALDRYVAALLDFLTGAIEAPETAPYSFPS
;
A
#
# COMPACT_ATOMS: atom_id res chain seq x y z
N MET A 1 6.30 -35.64 14.30
CA MET A 1 5.98 -34.70 13.20
C MET A 1 4.48 -34.47 13.21
N ARG A 2 4.00 -33.26 13.54
CA ARG A 2 2.58 -32.92 13.32
C ARG A 2 2.40 -32.67 11.83
N GLU A 3 1.54 -33.44 11.16
CA GLU A 3 1.07 -33.12 9.80
C GLU A 3 0.45 -31.71 9.83
N MET A 4 1.03 -30.79 9.07
CA MET A 4 0.37 -29.50 8.86
C MET A 4 -0.89 -29.75 8.00
N PRO A 5 -2.08 -29.33 8.46
CA PRO A 5 -3.30 -29.54 7.70
C PRO A 5 -3.18 -28.87 6.32
N ARG A 6 -3.59 -29.58 5.28
CA ARG A 6 -3.57 -29.04 3.90
C ARG A 6 -4.37 -27.73 3.85
N PRO A 7 -3.87 -26.68 3.17
CA PRO A 7 -4.60 -25.44 3.04
C PRO A 7 -5.98 -25.69 2.41
N SER A 8 -6.99 -24.97 2.88
CA SER A 8 -8.35 -25.08 2.34
C SER A 8 -8.37 -24.76 0.83
N ALA A 9 -9.37 -25.27 0.10
CA ALA A 9 -9.54 -24.92 -1.31
C ALA A 9 -9.62 -23.39 -1.51
N ARG A 10 -10.32 -22.69 -0.60
CA ARG A 10 -10.38 -21.23 -0.57
C ARG A 10 -9.00 -20.58 -0.45
N THR A 11 -8.16 -21.06 0.47
CA THR A 11 -6.79 -20.55 0.68
C THR A 11 -5.93 -20.76 -0.56
N ARG A 12 -5.97 -21.97 -1.16
CA ARG A 12 -5.21 -22.29 -2.38
C ARG A 12 -5.59 -21.40 -3.54
N LEU A 13 -6.90 -21.12 -3.71
CA LEU A 13 -7.38 -20.20 -4.74
C LEU A 13 -6.84 -18.78 -4.53
N LEU A 14 -6.84 -18.27 -3.30
CA LEU A 14 -6.30 -16.94 -2.99
C LEU A 14 -4.78 -16.89 -3.20
N ASP A 15 -4.03 -17.90 -2.79
CA ASP A 15 -2.57 -17.92 -2.98
C ASP A 15 -2.19 -17.92 -4.48
N VAL A 16 -2.94 -18.66 -5.30
CA VAL A 16 -2.76 -18.66 -6.76
C VAL A 16 -3.18 -17.33 -7.36
N ALA A 17 -4.35 -16.79 -6.99
CA ALA A 17 -4.84 -15.51 -7.48
C ALA A 17 -3.89 -14.36 -7.13
N GLU A 18 -3.38 -14.29 -5.90
CA GLU A 18 -2.44 -13.25 -5.46
C GLU A 18 -1.18 -13.24 -6.30
N ARG A 19 -0.62 -14.42 -6.63
CA ARG A 19 0.56 -14.51 -7.49
C ARG A 19 0.24 -14.10 -8.92
N LEU A 20 -0.82 -14.66 -9.51
CA LEU A 20 -1.20 -14.35 -10.89
C LEU A 20 -1.50 -12.86 -11.08
N PHE A 21 -2.23 -12.24 -10.15
CA PHE A 21 -2.54 -10.81 -10.22
C PHE A 21 -1.32 -9.94 -9.95
N ALA A 22 -0.42 -10.32 -9.05
CA ALA A 22 0.83 -9.59 -8.84
C ALA A 22 1.74 -9.59 -10.08
N ASP A 23 1.73 -10.68 -10.87
CA ASP A 23 2.61 -10.86 -12.01
C ASP A 23 2.00 -10.39 -13.34
N HIS A 24 0.67 -10.45 -13.49
CA HIS A 24 -0.01 -10.23 -14.77
C HIS A 24 -1.14 -9.20 -14.74
N GLY A 25 -1.41 -8.59 -13.58
CA GLY A 25 -2.58 -7.72 -13.38
C GLY A 25 -3.88 -8.52 -13.26
N VAL A 26 -4.95 -7.84 -12.85
CA VAL A 26 -6.27 -8.46 -12.68
C VAL A 26 -6.85 -8.78 -14.05
N GLU A 27 -6.94 -7.81 -14.95
CA GLU A 27 -7.57 -7.97 -16.27
C GLU A 27 -6.95 -9.06 -17.14
N GLY A 28 -5.64 -9.32 -17.03
CA GLY A 28 -4.96 -10.38 -17.77
C GLY A 28 -5.33 -11.81 -17.35
N ILE A 29 -6.02 -12.01 -16.22
CA ILE A 29 -6.20 -13.33 -15.60
C ILE A 29 -7.68 -13.72 -15.49
N SER A 30 -8.03 -14.88 -16.04
CA SER A 30 -9.38 -15.45 -15.93
C SER A 30 -9.57 -16.29 -14.67
N LEU A 31 -10.80 -16.38 -14.15
CA LEU A 31 -11.14 -17.24 -13.01
C LEU A 31 -10.87 -18.73 -13.29
N ARG A 32 -10.99 -19.14 -14.55
CA ARG A 32 -10.66 -20.51 -14.99
C ARG A 32 -9.17 -20.79 -14.91
N ALA A 33 -8.32 -19.82 -15.26
CA ALA A 33 -6.87 -19.95 -15.13
C ALA A 33 -6.46 -20.15 -13.67
N ILE A 34 -7.07 -19.37 -12.75
CA ILE A 34 -6.84 -19.53 -11.30
C ILE A 34 -7.27 -20.92 -10.83
N ASN A 35 -8.46 -21.40 -11.22
CA ASN A 35 -8.92 -22.75 -10.87
C ASN A 35 -7.97 -23.85 -11.36
N ALA A 36 -7.54 -23.74 -12.62
CA ALA A 36 -6.65 -24.71 -13.25
C ALA A 36 -5.29 -24.78 -12.55
N GLU A 37 -4.68 -23.63 -12.26
CA GLU A 37 -3.39 -23.58 -11.57
C GLU A 37 -3.51 -23.95 -10.08
N ALA A 38 -4.66 -23.68 -9.47
CA ALA A 38 -5.02 -24.22 -8.16
C ALA A 38 -5.39 -25.70 -8.21
N GLY A 39 -5.36 -26.40 -9.35
CA GLY A 39 -5.72 -27.82 -9.45
C GLY A 39 -7.11 -28.14 -8.88
N LEU A 40 -8.07 -27.23 -9.08
CA LEU A 40 -9.45 -27.34 -8.62
C LEU A 40 -10.41 -27.36 -9.82
N SER A 41 -11.67 -27.71 -9.56
CA SER A 41 -12.70 -27.73 -10.61
C SER A 41 -12.90 -26.32 -11.20
N ALA A 42 -13.34 -26.26 -12.46
CA ALA A 42 -13.56 -25.01 -13.18
C ALA A 42 -14.60 -24.08 -12.52
N ALA A 43 -15.41 -24.60 -11.59
CA ALA A 43 -16.42 -23.87 -10.83
C ALA A 43 -15.98 -23.48 -9.41
N ALA A 44 -14.82 -23.94 -8.92
CA ALA A 44 -14.45 -23.80 -7.50
C ALA A 44 -14.37 -22.34 -7.04
N LEU A 45 -13.72 -21.47 -7.81
CA LEU A 45 -13.63 -20.06 -7.48
C LEU A 45 -14.99 -19.36 -7.56
N HIS A 46 -15.81 -19.65 -8.58
CA HIS A 46 -17.17 -19.08 -8.66
C HIS A 46 -18.02 -19.52 -7.46
N TYR A 47 -17.88 -20.77 -7.02
CA TYR A 47 -18.54 -21.27 -5.81
C TYR A 47 -18.07 -20.55 -4.53
N HIS A 48 -16.77 -20.28 -4.39
CA HIS A 48 -16.21 -19.69 -3.18
C HIS A 48 -16.31 -18.16 -3.09
N PHE A 49 -16.29 -17.46 -4.22
CA PHE A 49 -16.19 -15.99 -4.27
C PHE A 49 -17.25 -15.35 -5.17
N GLY A 50 -17.83 -16.07 -6.13
CA GLY A 50 -18.80 -15.54 -7.08
C GLY A 50 -18.17 -14.75 -8.23
N SER A 51 -17.40 -13.71 -7.94
CA SER A 51 -16.84 -12.80 -8.95
C SER A 51 -15.33 -12.58 -8.80
N LYS A 52 -14.71 -12.03 -9.84
CA LYS A 52 -13.30 -11.60 -9.84
C LYS A 52 -13.07 -10.48 -8.83
N GLN A 53 -13.99 -9.52 -8.77
CA GLN A 53 -13.97 -8.45 -7.78
C GLN A 53 -13.99 -8.99 -6.35
N ALA A 54 -14.83 -9.98 -6.06
CA ALA A 54 -14.87 -10.61 -4.74
C ALA A 54 -13.58 -11.36 -4.38
N VAL A 55 -12.82 -11.86 -5.38
CA VAL A 55 -11.46 -12.38 -5.15
C VAL A 55 -10.50 -11.26 -4.80
N VAL A 56 -10.52 -10.13 -5.53
CA VAL A 56 -9.70 -8.96 -5.24
C VAL A 56 -9.97 -8.44 -3.83
N GLU A 57 -11.24 -8.26 -3.46
CA GLU A 57 -11.65 -7.88 -2.10
C GLU A 57 -11.16 -8.88 -1.04
N ALA A 58 -11.32 -10.19 -1.29
CA ALA A 58 -10.85 -11.22 -0.37
C ALA A 58 -9.32 -11.26 -0.24
N LEU A 59 -8.59 -10.88 -1.28
CA LEU A 59 -7.14 -10.71 -1.24
C LEU A 59 -6.76 -9.47 -0.43
N LEU A 60 -7.42 -8.32 -0.66
CA LEU A 60 -7.20 -7.10 0.11
C LEU A 60 -7.41 -7.36 1.62
N GLU A 61 -8.47 -8.07 1.99
CA GLU A 61 -8.80 -8.43 3.38
C GLU A 61 -7.70 -9.23 4.09
N ARG A 62 -6.77 -9.89 3.38
CA ARG A 62 -5.70 -10.69 4.00
C ARG A 62 -4.74 -9.85 4.86
N ARG A 63 -4.51 -8.58 4.50
CA ARG A 63 -3.48 -7.73 5.13
C ARG A 63 -3.83 -6.24 5.19
N MET A 64 -4.72 -5.75 4.32
CA MET A 64 -5.16 -4.35 4.33
C MET A 64 -5.72 -3.90 5.70
N PRO A 65 -6.53 -4.72 6.43
CA PRO A 65 -7.05 -4.31 7.73
C PRO A 65 -5.93 -3.94 8.71
N GLU A 66 -4.89 -4.78 8.80
CA GLU A 66 -3.75 -4.56 9.70
C GLU A 66 -2.90 -3.36 9.25
N LEU A 67 -2.62 -3.24 7.96
CA LEU A 67 -1.87 -2.11 7.40
C LEU A 67 -2.55 -0.77 7.70
N MET A 68 -3.87 -0.70 7.52
CA MET A 68 -4.65 0.51 7.77
C MET A 68 -4.81 0.78 9.26
N ALA A 69 -5.02 -0.24 10.10
CA ALA A 69 -5.10 -0.07 11.55
C ALA A 69 -3.81 0.55 12.11
N ARG A 70 -2.65 -0.03 11.77
CA ARG A 70 -1.33 0.49 12.19
C ARG A 70 -1.10 1.93 11.73
N ARG A 71 -1.45 2.26 10.49
CA ARG A 71 -1.37 3.63 9.98
C ARG A 71 -2.26 4.58 10.80
N GLY A 72 -3.52 4.18 11.02
CA GLY A 72 -4.49 4.97 11.77
C GLY A 72 -4.06 5.25 13.21
N GLU A 73 -3.51 4.24 13.89
CA GLU A 73 -2.94 4.37 15.23
C GLU A 73 -1.80 5.39 15.25
N ARG A 74 -0.82 5.28 14.35
CA ARG A 74 0.32 6.22 14.28
C ARG A 74 -0.12 7.64 13.95
N LEU A 75 -1.06 7.82 13.02
CA LEU A 75 -1.59 9.16 12.71
C LEU A 75 -2.41 9.75 13.87
N ALA A 76 -3.11 8.92 14.65
CA ALA A 76 -3.82 9.36 15.84
C ALA A 76 -2.85 9.77 16.97
N GLU A 77 -1.76 9.03 17.17
CA GLU A 77 -0.69 9.39 18.11
C GLU A 77 -0.09 10.76 17.78
N LEU A 78 0.31 10.97 16.52
CA LEU A 78 0.87 12.24 16.05
C LEU A 78 -0.10 13.41 16.21
N ALA A 79 -1.40 13.19 15.99
CA ALA A 79 -2.43 14.22 16.17
C ALA A 79 -2.74 14.51 17.64
N GLY A 80 -2.51 13.55 18.54
CA GLY A 80 -2.82 13.66 19.97
C GLY A 80 -1.67 14.18 20.84
N CYS A 81 -0.48 14.40 20.28
CA CYS A 81 0.67 14.88 21.04
C CYS A 81 0.47 16.31 21.59
N ALA A 82 0.65 16.49 22.90
CA ALA A 82 0.64 17.80 23.56
C ALA A 82 1.95 18.60 23.38
N GLY A 83 2.92 18.05 22.65
CA GLY A 83 4.23 18.64 22.37
C GLY A 83 4.26 19.49 21.09
N PRO A 84 5.46 19.70 20.51
CA PRO A 84 5.58 20.30 19.18
C PRO A 84 4.73 19.55 18.15
N ALA A 85 4.27 20.28 17.13
CA ALA A 85 3.57 19.67 16.01
C ALA A 85 4.43 18.56 15.38
N ALA A 86 3.78 17.47 14.93
CA ALA A 86 4.45 16.40 14.21
C ALA A 86 5.20 16.96 12.99
N THR A 87 6.40 16.46 12.75
CA THR A 87 7.21 16.82 11.59
C THR A 87 6.67 16.17 10.33
N THR A 88 6.94 16.75 9.15
CA THR A 88 6.63 16.14 7.85
C THR A 88 7.15 14.71 7.77
N ARG A 89 8.37 14.49 8.26
CA ARG A 89 9.02 13.18 8.28
C ARG A 89 8.25 12.15 9.09
N GLU A 90 7.76 12.50 10.28
CA GLU A 90 6.98 11.59 11.13
C GLU A 90 5.64 11.23 10.48
N VAL A 91 4.97 12.19 9.86
CA VAL A 91 3.69 11.95 9.18
C VAL A 91 3.87 11.02 7.97
N LEU A 92 4.92 11.24 7.16
CA LEU A 92 5.25 10.36 6.05
C LEU A 92 5.73 8.98 6.54
N ALA A 93 6.47 8.90 7.66
CA ALA A 93 6.86 7.64 8.25
C ALA A 93 5.63 6.80 8.65
N ALA A 94 4.59 7.42 9.21
CA ALA A 94 3.33 6.74 9.54
C ALA A 94 2.62 6.16 8.30
N LEU A 95 2.82 6.74 7.11
CA LEU A 95 2.35 6.16 5.85
C LEU A 95 3.15 4.92 5.46
N LEU A 96 4.48 5.02 5.47
CA LEU A 96 5.41 4.00 4.96
C LEU A 96 5.55 2.79 5.91
N GLU A 97 5.58 3.04 7.22
CA GLU A 97 5.96 2.07 8.25
C GLU A 97 5.19 0.75 8.16
N PRO A 98 3.85 0.72 8.02
CA PRO A 98 3.12 -0.55 7.92
C PRO A 98 3.54 -1.39 6.71
N GLN A 99 3.86 -0.77 5.58
CA GLN A 99 4.31 -1.49 4.38
C GLN A 99 5.75 -1.98 4.51
N VAL A 100 6.62 -1.20 5.14
CA VAL A 100 8.00 -1.61 5.43
C VAL A 100 8.02 -2.78 6.40
N LEU A 101 7.21 -2.76 7.46
CA LEU A 101 7.05 -3.89 8.38
C LEU A 101 6.53 -5.13 7.65
N LEU A 102 5.56 -4.97 6.74
CA LEU A 102 5.10 -6.10 5.92
C LEU A 102 6.22 -6.69 5.05
N LEU A 103 7.11 -5.87 4.49
CA LEU A 103 8.26 -6.36 3.73
C LEU A 103 9.27 -7.09 4.61
N LYS A 104 9.54 -6.56 5.82
CA LYS A 104 10.47 -7.16 6.79
C LYS A 104 9.97 -8.48 7.34
N ASP A 105 8.74 -8.50 7.81
CA ASP A 105 8.18 -9.63 8.58
C ASP A 105 7.48 -10.64 7.69
N GLY A 106 6.98 -10.21 6.53
CA GLY A 106 6.15 -11.02 5.64
C GLY A 106 6.91 -11.88 4.63
N GLY A 107 8.22 -11.69 4.48
CA GLY A 107 9.04 -12.39 3.48
C GLY A 107 8.46 -12.31 2.06
N GLU A 108 8.62 -13.38 1.28
CA GLU A 108 8.09 -13.43 -0.10
C GLU A 108 6.55 -13.25 -0.16
N PRO A 109 5.72 -13.84 0.73
CA PRO A 109 4.30 -13.53 0.77
C PRO A 109 3.98 -12.05 1.00
N GLY A 110 4.73 -11.35 1.86
CA GLY A 110 4.58 -9.91 2.08
C GLY A 110 4.98 -9.09 0.85
N ALA A 111 6.13 -9.43 0.25
CA ALA A 111 6.61 -8.78 -0.98
C ALA A 111 5.64 -8.99 -2.16
N ARG A 112 5.04 -10.19 -2.30
CA ARG A 112 4.03 -10.47 -3.32
C ARG A 112 2.77 -9.63 -3.12
N TYR A 113 2.32 -9.50 -1.89
CA TYR A 113 1.16 -8.66 -1.57
C TYR A 113 1.40 -7.19 -1.91
N MET A 114 2.60 -6.68 -1.63
CA MET A 114 3.00 -5.33 -2.02
C MET A 114 2.99 -5.14 -3.54
N ARG A 115 3.47 -6.13 -4.30
CA ARG A 115 3.37 -6.13 -5.78
C ARG A 115 1.93 -6.14 -6.25
N PHE A 116 1.07 -6.95 -5.63
CA PHE A 116 -0.36 -7.02 -5.92
C PHE A 116 -1.05 -5.67 -5.72
N ILE A 117 -0.90 -5.02 -4.56
CA ILE A 117 -1.51 -3.68 -4.33
C ILE A 117 -0.99 -2.66 -5.33
N HIS A 118 0.34 -2.62 -5.53
CA HIS A 118 0.94 -1.70 -6.50
C HIS A 118 0.39 -1.94 -7.91
N ARG A 119 0.18 -3.20 -8.30
CA ARG A 119 -0.36 -3.53 -9.62
C ARG A 119 -1.81 -3.09 -9.77
N LEU A 120 -2.65 -3.30 -8.75
CA LEU A 120 -4.02 -2.76 -8.75
C LEU A 120 -4.04 -1.24 -8.90
N GLN A 121 -3.15 -0.54 -8.18
CA GLN A 121 -3.05 0.92 -8.28
C GLN A 121 -2.60 1.35 -9.68
N ALA A 122 -1.59 0.68 -10.24
CA ALA A 122 -1.01 1.06 -11.54
C ALA A 122 -1.94 0.76 -12.73
N ASP A 123 -2.83 -0.22 -12.58
CA ASP A 123 -3.80 -0.62 -13.60
C ASP A 123 -5.18 0.08 -13.41
N ASP A 124 -5.30 1.04 -12.47
CA ASP A 124 -6.55 1.71 -12.06
C ASP A 124 -7.67 0.74 -11.58
N ASP A 125 -7.28 -0.47 -11.15
CA ASP A 125 -8.16 -1.53 -10.63
C ASP A 125 -8.38 -1.41 -9.11
N LEU A 126 -7.68 -0.49 -8.43
CA LEU A 126 -7.85 -0.23 -6.99
C LEU A 126 -8.88 0.86 -6.74
N ASP A 127 -10.06 0.48 -6.27
CA ASP A 127 -11.06 1.42 -5.79
C ASP A 127 -10.64 2.00 -4.42
N PHE A 128 -10.05 3.19 -4.45
CA PHE A 128 -9.61 3.90 -3.25
C PHE A 128 -10.79 4.29 -2.33
N ASP A 129 -11.94 4.66 -2.88
CA ASP A 129 -13.11 5.05 -2.07
C ASP A 129 -13.64 3.84 -1.31
N PHE A 130 -13.70 2.67 -1.94
CA PHE A 130 -14.01 1.41 -1.28
C PHE A 130 -13.01 1.07 -0.16
N VAL A 131 -11.71 1.15 -0.46
CA VAL A 131 -10.66 0.82 0.52
C VAL A 131 -10.74 1.75 1.74
N LEU A 132 -10.88 3.06 1.52
CA LEU A 132 -10.95 4.05 2.60
C LEU A 132 -12.29 3.99 3.35
N SER A 133 -13.39 3.63 2.69
CA SER A 133 -14.67 3.38 3.36
C SER A 133 -14.58 2.17 4.30
N ARG A 134 -13.94 1.08 3.84
CA ARG A 134 -13.86 -0.17 4.58
C ARG A 134 -12.77 -0.16 5.66
N TRP A 135 -11.63 0.45 5.37
CA TRP A 135 -10.49 0.59 6.25
C TRP A 135 -9.92 2.03 6.17
N PRO A 136 -10.45 2.96 6.96
CA PRO A 136 -10.14 4.39 6.83
C PRO A 136 -8.66 4.76 6.96
N GLY A 137 -7.90 4.00 7.75
CA GLY A 137 -6.45 4.19 7.88
C GLY A 137 -6.02 5.56 8.42
N GLY A 138 -6.96 6.33 8.99
CA GLY A 138 -6.71 7.67 9.54
C GLY A 138 -6.27 8.72 8.51
N VAL A 139 -6.50 8.50 7.21
CA VAL A 139 -5.99 9.37 6.14
C VAL A 139 -6.54 10.79 6.19
N ASP A 140 -7.67 11.00 6.86
CA ASP A 140 -8.28 12.30 7.15
C ASP A 140 -7.33 13.23 7.94
N ARG A 141 -6.36 12.66 8.67
CA ARG A 141 -5.37 13.40 9.47
C ARG A 141 -4.13 13.83 8.68
N LEU A 142 -3.87 13.24 7.50
CA LEU A 142 -2.62 13.48 6.76
C LEU A 142 -2.44 14.94 6.38
N VAL A 143 -3.43 15.51 5.68
CA VAL A 143 -3.35 16.90 5.23
C VAL A 143 -3.30 17.88 6.42
N PRO A 144 -4.15 17.78 7.46
CA PRO A 144 -4.04 18.62 8.65
C PRO A 144 -2.65 18.57 9.30
N LEU A 145 -2.09 17.37 9.51
CA LEU A 145 -0.77 17.21 10.12
C LEU A 145 0.34 17.81 9.25
N LEU A 146 0.30 17.58 7.94
CA LEU A 146 1.30 18.13 7.01
C LEU A 146 1.21 19.66 6.88
N VAL A 147 0.00 20.23 6.90
CA VAL A 147 -0.20 21.69 6.92
C VAL A 147 0.33 22.29 8.22
N ALA A 148 0.08 21.63 9.37
CA ALA A 148 0.63 22.07 10.66
C ALA A 148 2.16 22.01 10.69
N ALA A 149 2.76 20.99 10.05
CA ALA A 149 4.22 20.86 9.91
C ALA A 149 4.82 21.90 8.93
N ASN A 150 4.02 22.41 7.99
CA ASN A 150 4.46 23.32 6.92
C ASN A 150 3.61 24.60 6.85
N PRO A 151 3.60 25.43 7.91
CA PRO A 151 2.66 26.55 8.02
C PRO A 151 2.86 27.66 6.98
N SER A 152 4.02 27.70 6.31
CA SER A 152 4.31 28.66 5.23
C SER A 152 3.80 28.21 3.86
N LEU A 153 3.38 26.95 3.70
CA LEU A 153 2.94 26.41 2.41
C LEU A 153 1.40 26.48 2.28
N PRO A 154 0.86 26.84 1.11
CA PRO A 154 -0.57 26.75 0.85
C PRO A 154 -1.06 25.31 0.98
N ARG A 155 -2.24 25.11 1.61
CA ARG A 155 -2.86 23.78 1.75
C ARG A 155 -2.99 23.02 0.43
N ALA A 156 -3.41 23.69 -0.64
CA ALA A 156 -3.56 23.06 -1.96
C ALA A 156 -2.23 22.54 -2.53
N LEU A 157 -1.11 23.19 -2.21
CA LEU A 157 0.22 22.72 -2.60
C LEU A 157 0.62 21.47 -1.82
N VAL A 158 0.34 21.45 -0.51
CA VAL A 158 0.56 20.27 0.35
C VAL A 158 -0.26 19.07 -0.14
N GLU A 159 -1.55 19.26 -0.45
CA GLU A 159 -2.43 18.21 -0.98
C GLU A 159 -1.89 17.62 -2.29
N ARG A 160 -1.47 18.48 -3.23
CA ARG A 160 -0.90 18.02 -4.51
C ARG A 160 0.42 17.26 -4.32
N ARG A 161 1.31 17.76 -3.46
CA ARG A 161 2.59 17.09 -3.20
C ARG A 161 2.41 15.78 -2.44
N LEU A 162 1.40 15.69 -1.57
CA LEU A 162 1.02 14.43 -0.93
C LEU A 162 0.56 13.40 -1.97
N ALA A 163 -0.23 13.81 -2.97
CA ALA A 163 -0.62 12.92 -4.07
C ALA A 163 0.62 12.37 -4.82
N PHE A 164 1.56 13.24 -5.21
CA PHE A 164 2.82 12.80 -5.84
C PHE A 164 3.66 11.89 -4.94
N ALA A 165 3.69 12.17 -3.63
CA ALA A 165 4.38 11.34 -2.66
C ALA A 165 3.77 9.93 -2.59
N ILE A 166 2.44 9.81 -2.56
CA ILE A 166 1.72 8.53 -2.57
C ILE A 166 1.96 7.76 -3.88
N GLU A 167 1.89 8.45 -5.02
CA GLU A 167 2.20 7.88 -6.34
C GLU A 167 3.62 7.33 -6.43
N THR A 168 4.59 8.00 -5.79
CA THR A 168 6.00 7.59 -5.80
C THR A 168 6.29 6.48 -4.79
N MET A 169 5.63 6.50 -3.63
CA MET A 169 5.93 5.64 -2.48
C MET A 169 5.79 4.14 -2.80
N LEU A 170 4.63 3.71 -3.27
CA LEU A 170 4.33 2.28 -3.47
C LEU A 170 5.24 1.62 -4.53
N PRO A 171 5.45 2.20 -5.73
CA PRO A 171 6.41 1.69 -6.70
C PRO A 171 7.84 1.63 -6.16
N SER A 172 8.23 2.60 -5.33
CA SER A 172 9.57 2.65 -4.72
C SER A 172 9.77 1.51 -3.74
N LEU A 173 8.77 1.18 -2.92
CA LEU A 173 8.84 0.05 -1.98
C LEU A 173 8.87 -1.30 -2.69
N VAL A 174 8.16 -1.47 -3.81
CA VAL A 174 8.21 -2.70 -4.62
C VAL A 174 9.60 -2.95 -5.21
N LYS A 175 10.34 -1.88 -5.53
CA LYS A 175 11.71 -1.93 -6.07
C LYS A 175 12.79 -1.99 -4.98
N ALA A 176 12.40 -1.96 -3.71
CA ALA A 176 13.35 -1.97 -2.59
C ALA A 176 14.21 -3.24 -2.58
N PRO A 177 15.40 -3.19 -1.95
CA PRO A 177 16.23 -4.38 -1.76
C PRO A 177 15.45 -5.53 -1.11
N LYS A 178 15.64 -6.75 -1.64
CA LYS A 178 15.05 -7.96 -1.05
C LYS A 178 15.71 -8.36 0.27
N ASP A 179 16.92 -7.84 0.52
CA ASP A 179 17.62 -7.98 1.79
C ASP A 179 17.00 -7.03 2.82
N VAL A 180 16.18 -7.60 3.70
CA VAL A 180 15.39 -6.88 4.72
C VAL A 180 16.22 -6.39 5.92
N GLY A 181 17.55 -6.53 5.87
CA GLY A 181 18.48 -5.93 6.83
C GLY A 181 18.83 -4.47 6.51
N ASP A 182 20.06 -4.07 6.80
CA ASP A 182 20.52 -2.67 6.69
C ASP A 182 20.32 -2.04 5.30
N ALA A 183 20.29 -2.87 4.24
CA ALA A 183 20.08 -2.39 2.88
C ALA A 183 18.67 -1.80 2.69
N LEU A 184 17.64 -2.49 3.17
CA LEU A 184 16.26 -1.99 3.16
C LEU A 184 16.13 -0.73 4.03
N ASP A 185 16.75 -0.72 5.21
CA ASP A 185 16.67 0.42 6.13
C ASP A 185 17.28 1.69 5.54
N ARG A 186 18.46 1.60 4.91
CA ARG A 186 19.06 2.72 4.20
C ARG A 186 18.21 3.17 3.01
N TYR A 187 17.60 2.25 2.28
CA TYR A 187 16.73 2.57 1.15
C TYR A 187 15.46 3.30 1.61
N VAL A 188 14.81 2.82 2.67
CA VAL A 188 13.63 3.46 3.26
C VAL A 188 13.97 4.83 3.83
N ALA A 189 15.12 4.98 4.49
CA ALA A 189 15.59 6.28 4.98
C ALA A 189 15.77 7.28 3.84
N ALA A 190 16.41 6.87 2.74
CA ALA A 190 16.60 7.73 1.56
C ALA A 190 15.27 8.09 0.88
N LEU A 191 14.33 7.14 0.77
CA LEU A 191 12.98 7.42 0.27
C LEU A 191 12.25 8.43 1.16
N LEU A 192 12.33 8.26 2.48
CA LEU A 192 11.70 9.17 3.43
C LEU A 192 12.32 10.57 3.35
N ASP A 193 13.64 10.68 3.24
CA ASP A 193 14.34 11.96 3.02
C ASP A 193 13.86 12.66 1.74
N PHE A 194 13.76 11.90 0.64
CA PHE A 194 13.28 12.39 -0.65
C PHE A 194 11.83 12.91 -0.56
N LEU A 195 10.93 12.13 0.03
CA LEU A 195 9.52 12.50 0.17
C LEU A 195 9.34 13.69 1.12
N THR A 196 10.09 13.73 2.23
CA THR A 196 10.10 14.88 3.14
C THR A 196 10.53 16.14 2.40
N GLY A 197 11.67 16.12 1.71
CA GLY A 197 12.13 17.27 0.92
C GLY A 197 11.14 17.70 -0.17
N ALA A 198 10.46 16.74 -0.81
CA ALA A 198 9.45 17.03 -1.83
C ALA A 198 8.24 17.78 -1.26
N ILE A 199 7.82 17.47 -0.03
CA ILE A 199 6.73 18.16 0.66
C ILE A 199 7.17 19.54 1.15
N GLU A 200 8.34 19.64 1.79
CA GLU A 200 8.84 20.84 2.46
C GLU A 200 9.44 21.89 1.52
N ALA A 201 9.71 21.54 0.26
CA ALA A 201 10.32 22.44 -0.71
C ALA A 201 9.57 23.79 -0.78
N PRO A 202 10.25 24.95 -0.87
CA PRO A 202 9.57 26.23 -1.01
C PRO A 202 8.60 26.25 -2.20
N GLU A 203 7.52 27.01 -2.10
CA GLU A 203 6.71 27.33 -3.27
C GLU A 203 7.54 28.16 -4.25
N THR A 204 7.53 27.76 -5.52
CA THR A 204 8.26 28.44 -6.60
C THR A 204 7.29 28.89 -7.69
N ALA A 205 7.69 29.88 -8.48
CA ALA A 205 6.86 30.36 -9.58
C ALA A 205 6.58 29.23 -10.60
N PRO A 206 5.40 29.22 -11.25
CA PRO A 206 5.09 28.23 -12.28
C PRO A 206 6.17 28.18 -13.36
N TYR A 207 6.62 26.96 -13.70
CA TYR A 207 7.55 26.77 -14.79
C TYR A 207 6.87 27.11 -16.12
N SER A 208 7.50 28.00 -16.89
CA SER A 208 7.05 28.34 -18.23
C SER A 208 7.74 27.43 -19.25
N PHE A 209 6.99 26.55 -19.89
CA PHE A 209 7.53 25.72 -20.96
C PHE A 209 7.84 26.58 -22.18
N PRO A 210 9.01 26.41 -22.81
CA PRO A 210 9.27 27.03 -24.12
C PRO A 210 8.23 26.52 -25.12
N SER A 211 7.73 27.44 -25.95
CA SER A 211 6.75 27.17 -27.01
C SER A 211 7.34 26.33 -28.13
#